data_AF-A0A3B6VBT4-F1
#
_entry.id   AF-A0A3B6VBT4-F1
#
_cell.length_a   1.000
_cell.length_b   1.000
_cell.length_c   1.000
_cell.angle_alpha   90.00
_cell.angle_beta   90.00
_cell.angle_gamma   90.00
#
_symmetry.space_group_name_H-M   'P 1'
#
loop_
_entity.id
_entity.type
_entity.pdbx_description
1 polymer ?
#
loop_
_entity_poly.entity_id
_entity_poly.type
_entity_poly.pdbx_seq_one_letter_code
_entity_poly.pdbx_strand_id
1 'polypeptide(L)'
;MTTIKKALFIIFVSAMLTGSLFAQYDGYYDNNQGGYQQGGQGGYDPYGQPQVQDPQQNYQDPQQNYQDPYAQPPAQGQQYGYGVQLSSIPQNAQNFIKQHFANVKVTFIERDWEDIEVYLENGTQIDFFPNGDWKEVKCYGNMPATILPANVMNTIRRTYPNAAIIKIEKQFTIFEIKLNNMMELYVDNNGQLLGQKWDD
;
A
#
# COMPACT_ATOMS: atom_id res chain seq x y z
N MET A 1 -47.09 -26.10 -26.36
CA MET A 1 -46.23 -26.59 -25.26
C MET A 1 -44.92 -27.07 -25.86
N THR A 2 -43.78 -26.54 -25.42
CA THR A 2 -42.58 -27.25 -24.91
C THR A 2 -41.44 -26.25 -24.84
N THR A 3 -41.14 -25.78 -23.63
CA THR A 3 -40.04 -24.85 -23.34
C THR A 3 -38.84 -25.66 -22.84
N ILE A 4 -37.72 -25.63 -23.56
CA ILE A 4 -36.46 -26.25 -23.10
C ILE A 4 -35.70 -25.21 -22.28
N LYS A 5 -35.67 -25.40 -20.94
CA LYS A 5 -34.76 -24.68 -20.04
C LYS A 5 -33.50 -25.54 -19.85
N LYS A 6 -32.35 -25.04 -20.30
CA LYS A 6 -31.04 -25.64 -19.99
C LYS A 6 -30.61 -25.15 -18.61
N ALA A 7 -30.43 -26.08 -17.67
CA ALA A 7 -29.79 -25.81 -16.39
C ALA A 7 -28.27 -25.91 -16.55
N LEU A 8 -27.52 -24.92 -16.07
CA LEU A 8 -26.08 -25.05 -15.83
C LEU A 8 -25.87 -25.32 -14.34
N PHE A 9 -25.27 -26.48 -14.05
CA PHE A 9 -24.67 -26.80 -12.76
C PHE A 9 -23.17 -26.55 -12.88
N ILE A 10 -22.59 -25.73 -12.01
CA ILE A 10 -21.14 -25.62 -11.85
C ILE A 10 -20.82 -26.09 -10.44
N ILE A 11 -20.15 -27.24 -10.35
CA ILE A 11 -19.58 -27.79 -9.13
C ILE A 11 -18.13 -27.33 -9.08
N PHE A 12 -17.74 -26.61 -8.03
CA PHE A 12 -16.33 -26.43 -7.67
C PHE A 12 -16.07 -27.19 -6.37
N VAL A 13 -15.27 -28.26 -6.48
CA VAL A 13 -14.62 -28.91 -5.34
C VAL A 13 -13.16 -28.50 -5.38
N SER A 14 -12.70 -27.77 -4.37
CA SER A 14 -11.27 -27.60 -4.12
C SER A 14 -10.95 -28.11 -2.73
N ALA A 15 -10.29 -29.26 -2.69
CA ALA A 15 -9.58 -29.75 -1.52
C ALA A 15 -8.17 -29.15 -1.52
N MET A 16 -7.74 -28.61 -0.39
CA MET A 16 -6.31 -28.49 -0.08
C MET A 16 -6.07 -29.03 1.33
N LEU A 17 -5.31 -30.11 1.36
CA LEU A 17 -4.64 -30.69 2.52
C LEU A 17 -3.18 -30.23 2.51
N THR A 18 -2.59 -30.21 3.71
CA THR A 18 -1.18 -30.20 4.15
C THR A 18 -0.91 -28.96 5.00
N GLY A 19 -0.44 -29.03 6.25
CA GLY A 19 0.39 -30.03 6.91
C GLY A 19 1.53 -29.25 7.58
N SER A 20 1.56 -29.26 8.91
CA SER A 20 2.41 -28.43 9.78
C SER A 20 3.89 -28.81 9.74
N LEU A 21 4.79 -27.88 10.05
CA LEU A 21 6.10 -28.18 10.64
C LEU A 21 6.61 -27.02 11.51
N PHE A 22 7.01 -27.37 12.73
CA PHE A 22 7.62 -26.52 13.75
C PHE A 22 9.13 -26.40 13.50
N ALA A 23 9.73 -25.28 13.90
CA ALA A 23 11.17 -25.18 14.16
C ALA A 23 11.41 -24.34 15.44
N GLN A 24 12.13 -24.95 16.38
CA GLN A 24 12.65 -24.35 17.62
C GLN A 24 13.76 -23.33 17.32
N TYR A 25 13.84 -22.27 18.14
CA TYR A 25 14.88 -21.26 18.10
C TYR A 25 15.73 -21.34 19.37
N ASP A 26 17.02 -21.63 19.23
CA ASP A 26 18.05 -21.54 20.27
C ASP A 26 18.85 -20.24 20.07
N GLY A 27 19.05 -19.49 21.16
CA GLY A 27 19.76 -18.21 21.16
C GLY A 27 21.25 -18.32 21.49
N TYR A 28 22.00 -17.26 21.20
CA TYR A 28 23.29 -16.93 21.85
C TYR A 28 23.53 -15.41 21.78
N TYR A 29 23.93 -14.82 22.91
CA TYR A 29 24.48 -13.46 23.04
C TYR A 29 26.01 -13.52 22.99
N ASP A 30 26.65 -12.54 22.37
CA ASP A 30 28.07 -12.22 22.59
C ASP A 30 28.29 -10.70 22.63
N ASN A 31 29.05 -10.26 23.63
CA ASN A 31 29.40 -8.88 23.97
C ASN A 31 30.86 -8.63 23.57
N ASN A 32 31.18 -7.51 22.92
CA ASN A 32 32.53 -6.99 23.06
C ASN A 32 32.67 -5.46 22.89
N GLN A 33 33.48 -4.88 23.77
CA GLN A 33 33.77 -3.46 23.97
C GLN A 33 35.10 -3.02 23.32
N GLY A 34 35.24 -1.70 23.11
CA GLY A 34 36.53 -0.97 23.00
C GLY A 34 36.74 -0.30 21.63
N GLY A 35 37.28 0.92 21.46
CA GLY A 35 37.88 1.93 22.33
C GLY A 35 38.31 3.15 21.47
N TYR A 36 38.45 4.33 22.06
CA TYR A 36 38.77 5.60 21.37
C TYR A 36 40.28 5.83 21.21
N GLN A 37 40.69 6.51 20.13
CA GLN A 37 42.00 7.18 20.02
C GLN A 37 41.94 8.49 19.21
N GLN A 38 42.77 9.46 19.61
CA GLN A 38 42.82 10.88 19.26
C GLN A 38 44.21 11.24 18.66
N GLY A 39 44.27 12.25 17.77
CA GLY A 39 45.49 12.97 17.33
C GLY A 39 45.45 13.33 15.83
N GLY A 40 45.85 14.51 15.33
CA GLY A 40 46.59 15.65 15.85
C GLY A 40 46.57 16.86 14.87
N GLN A 41 47.25 17.94 15.25
CA GLN A 41 47.15 19.33 14.74
C GLN A 41 48.15 19.71 13.62
N GLY A 42 47.87 20.81 12.90
CA GLY A 42 48.82 21.71 12.19
C GLY A 42 48.14 22.48 11.04
N GLY A 43 48.28 23.79 10.78
CA GLY A 43 49.07 24.90 11.32
C GLY A 43 48.53 26.26 10.80
N TYR A 44 48.98 27.37 11.41
CA TYR A 44 48.55 28.77 11.20
C TYR A 44 49.32 29.49 10.07
N ASP A 45 48.64 30.30 9.25
CA ASP A 45 49.21 31.37 8.39
C ASP A 45 48.72 32.76 8.90
N PRO A 46 49.60 33.69 9.29
CA PRO A 46 49.24 34.88 10.06
C PRO A 46 49.09 36.24 9.33
N TYR A 47 48.84 36.35 8.01
CA TYR A 47 48.57 37.68 7.39
C TYR A 47 47.57 37.74 6.20
N GLY A 48 46.30 37.34 6.41
CA GLY A 48 45.21 37.64 5.46
C GLY A 48 43.92 38.09 6.18
N GLN A 49 43.41 39.28 5.87
CA GLN A 49 42.14 39.82 6.39
C GLN A 49 41.37 40.56 5.28
N PRO A 50 40.02 40.67 5.34
CA PRO A 50 39.10 39.64 4.86
C PRO A 50 38.11 40.19 3.81
N GLN A 51 37.66 39.35 2.87
CA GLN A 51 36.43 39.63 2.09
C GLN A 51 35.25 39.00 2.81
N VAL A 52 34.33 39.83 3.28
CA VAL A 52 33.10 39.43 3.95
C VAL A 52 32.09 39.03 2.87
N GLN A 53 31.78 37.74 2.76
CA GLN A 53 30.56 37.26 2.11
C GLN A 53 29.65 36.68 3.20
N ASP A 54 28.41 37.12 3.16
CA ASP A 54 27.32 36.86 4.10
C ASP A 54 27.02 35.35 4.28
N PRO A 55 27.23 34.76 5.47
CA PRO A 55 26.97 33.34 5.72
C PRO A 55 25.60 33.13 6.37
N GLN A 56 24.52 33.22 5.57
CA GLN A 56 23.22 32.67 5.95
C GLN A 56 22.87 31.43 5.11
N GLN A 57 23.72 30.41 5.09
CA GLN A 57 23.29 29.04 4.72
C GLN A 57 24.23 27.99 5.31
N ASN A 58 24.20 27.76 6.63
CA ASN A 58 24.33 26.40 7.17
C ASN A 58 24.05 26.34 8.68
N TYR A 59 22.78 26.37 9.08
CA TYR A 59 22.40 25.74 10.34
C TYR A 59 21.86 24.36 10.01
N GLN A 60 22.74 23.36 9.98
CA GLN A 60 22.34 21.96 10.02
C GLN A 60 21.95 21.62 11.47
N ASP A 61 20.74 21.09 11.63
CA ASP A 61 20.24 20.53 12.88
C ASP A 61 21.20 19.41 13.37
N PRO A 62 21.80 19.53 14.56
CA PRO A 62 22.73 18.52 15.09
C PRO A 62 22.11 17.14 15.32
N GLN A 63 20.79 16.97 15.23
CA GLN A 63 20.14 15.67 15.42
C GLN A 63 20.15 14.77 14.19
N GLN A 64 20.53 15.24 13.00
CA GLN A 64 20.52 14.40 11.80
C GLN A 64 21.65 13.36 11.71
N ASN A 65 22.63 13.38 12.61
CA ASN A 65 23.79 12.47 12.52
C ASN A 65 23.95 11.52 13.72
N TYR A 66 22.86 11.20 14.42
CA TYR A 66 22.86 10.07 15.33
C TYR A 66 22.74 8.77 14.52
N GLN A 67 23.88 8.23 14.09
CA GLN A 67 23.97 6.86 13.59
C GLN A 67 24.12 5.92 14.78
N ASP A 68 23.10 5.12 15.07
CA ASP A 68 23.19 4.07 16.09
C ASP A 68 24.27 3.06 15.67
N PRO A 69 25.38 2.92 16.42
CA PRO A 69 26.49 2.04 16.07
C PRO A 69 26.14 0.55 16.14
N TYR A 70 24.93 0.20 16.61
CA TYR A 70 24.39 -1.17 16.60
C TYR A 70 23.28 -1.38 15.57
N ALA A 71 22.95 -0.38 14.75
CA ALA A 71 21.99 -0.55 13.66
C ALA A 71 22.57 -1.50 12.60
N GLN A 72 22.12 -2.75 12.64
CA GLN A 72 22.32 -3.70 11.53
C GLN A 72 21.65 -3.10 10.28
N PRO A 73 22.30 -3.10 9.11
CA PRO A 73 21.62 -2.74 7.87
C PRO A 73 20.42 -3.69 7.69
N PRO A 74 19.23 -3.20 7.29
CA PRO A 74 18.09 -4.08 7.12
C PRO A 74 18.48 -5.17 6.13
N ALA A 75 18.42 -6.42 6.59
CA ALA A 75 18.51 -7.55 5.69
C ALA A 75 17.48 -7.33 4.56
N GLN A 76 17.89 -7.59 3.31
CA GLN A 76 17.01 -7.40 2.16
C GLN A 76 15.65 -8.07 2.43
N GLY A 77 14.61 -7.27 2.63
CA GLY A 77 13.25 -7.75 2.90
C GLY A 77 12.75 -7.71 4.34
N GLN A 78 13.34 -6.92 5.25
CA GLN A 78 12.72 -6.66 6.57
C GLN A 78 12.11 -5.26 6.63
N GLN A 79 10.81 -5.26 6.93
CA GLN A 79 9.89 -4.13 6.94
C GLN A 79 9.42 -3.93 8.38
N TYR A 80 9.54 -2.71 8.91
CA TYR A 80 9.07 -2.39 10.26
C TYR A 80 7.54 -2.20 10.25
N GLY A 81 6.81 -2.92 11.12
CA GLY A 81 5.35 -3.15 11.07
C GLY A 81 5.08 -4.63 10.73
N TYR A 82 3.89 -5.19 10.94
CA TYR A 82 3.58 -6.61 10.67
C TYR A 82 3.50 -6.92 9.15
N GLY A 83 4.56 -6.55 8.42
CA GLY A 83 4.76 -6.75 7.00
C GLY A 83 4.72 -8.23 6.64
N VAL A 84 3.82 -8.64 5.75
CA VAL A 84 3.79 -10.02 5.23
C VAL A 84 4.15 -10.07 3.75
N GLN A 85 4.58 -11.24 3.26
CA GLN A 85 4.90 -11.42 1.85
C GLN A 85 3.62 -11.52 0.99
N LEU A 86 3.65 -11.04 -0.25
CA LEU A 86 2.51 -11.16 -1.19
C LEU A 86 2.05 -12.62 -1.37
N SER A 87 2.98 -13.58 -1.34
CA SER A 87 2.66 -15.01 -1.41
C SER A 87 1.87 -15.54 -0.22
N SER A 88 1.85 -14.82 0.91
CA SER A 88 1.17 -15.22 2.15
C SER A 88 -0.28 -14.72 2.25
N ILE A 89 -0.76 -13.96 1.25
CA ILE A 89 -2.15 -13.49 1.18
C ILE A 89 -3.05 -14.38 0.33
N PRO A 90 -4.38 -14.39 0.57
CA PRO A 90 -5.30 -15.23 -0.19
C PRO A 90 -5.14 -15.04 -1.71
N GLN A 91 -5.33 -16.13 -2.46
CA GLN A 91 -5.03 -16.16 -3.89
C GLN A 91 -5.89 -15.17 -4.70
N ASN A 92 -7.14 -14.94 -4.29
CA ASN A 92 -8.03 -13.91 -4.86
C ASN A 92 -7.44 -12.50 -4.72
N ALA A 93 -6.87 -12.14 -3.56
CA ALA A 93 -6.21 -10.85 -3.37
C ALA A 93 -4.97 -10.71 -4.28
N GLN A 94 -4.12 -11.75 -4.35
CA GLN A 94 -2.97 -11.77 -5.26
C GLN A 94 -3.41 -11.58 -6.73
N ASN A 95 -4.46 -12.29 -7.14
CA ASN A 95 -5.01 -12.21 -8.49
C ASN A 95 -5.59 -10.82 -8.79
N PHE A 96 -6.27 -10.19 -7.83
CA PHE A 96 -6.79 -8.84 -7.96
C PHE A 96 -5.66 -7.83 -8.22
N ILE A 97 -4.59 -7.88 -7.42
CA ILE A 97 -3.42 -7.01 -7.61
C ILE A 97 -2.80 -7.23 -8.99
N LYS A 98 -2.58 -8.50 -9.37
CA LYS A 98 -2.02 -8.85 -10.68
C LYS A 98 -2.90 -8.38 -11.83
N GLN A 99 -4.22 -8.46 -11.71
CA GLN A 99 -5.16 -8.10 -12.76
C GLN A 99 -5.24 -6.58 -12.98
N HIS A 100 -5.25 -5.80 -11.90
CA HIS A 100 -5.52 -4.37 -11.96
C HIS A 100 -4.28 -3.49 -11.86
N PHE A 101 -3.19 -4.03 -11.30
CA PHE A 101 -1.96 -3.30 -10.97
C PHE A 101 -0.69 -4.06 -11.40
N ALA A 102 -0.76 -4.84 -12.49
CA ALA A 102 0.33 -5.72 -12.96
C ALA A 102 1.72 -5.07 -13.06
N ASN A 103 1.77 -3.77 -13.34
CA ASN A 103 3.01 -3.01 -13.57
C ASN A 103 3.41 -2.15 -12.36
N VAL A 104 2.81 -2.37 -11.19
CA VAL A 104 3.08 -1.61 -9.97
C VAL A 104 3.59 -2.56 -8.90
N LYS A 105 4.75 -2.26 -8.34
CA LYS A 105 5.36 -3.09 -7.30
C LYS A 105 4.60 -2.95 -5.98
N VAL A 106 4.40 -4.06 -5.28
CA VAL A 106 3.95 -4.08 -3.88
C VAL A 106 5.11 -3.66 -2.98
N THR A 107 4.89 -2.67 -2.12
CA THR A 107 5.90 -2.11 -1.22
C THR A 107 5.70 -2.53 0.22
N PHE A 108 4.46 -2.63 0.70
CA PHE A 108 4.12 -3.02 2.07
C PHE A 108 2.82 -3.82 2.08
N ILE A 109 2.72 -4.80 2.97
CA ILE A 109 1.46 -5.50 3.25
C ILE A 109 1.27 -5.58 4.76
N GLU A 110 0.23 -4.95 5.28
CA GLU A 110 -0.23 -5.18 6.65
C GLU A 110 -1.28 -6.30 6.68
N ARG A 111 -1.26 -7.11 7.72
CA ARG A 111 -2.36 -8.01 8.03
C ARG A 111 -2.65 -7.97 9.52
N ASP A 112 -3.91 -7.78 9.85
CA ASP A 112 -4.44 -8.09 11.18
C ASP A 112 -5.59 -9.10 11.08
N TRP A 113 -6.48 -9.09 12.07
CA TRP A 113 -7.60 -10.01 12.15
C TRP A 113 -8.83 -9.55 11.34
N GLU A 114 -8.94 -8.25 11.03
CA GLU A 114 -10.07 -7.66 10.29
C GLU A 114 -9.75 -7.47 8.82
N ASP A 115 -8.51 -7.09 8.49
CA ASP A 115 -8.18 -6.63 7.15
C ASP A 115 -6.75 -7.05 6.73
N ILE A 116 -6.55 -7.01 5.41
CA ILE A 116 -5.23 -7.08 4.77
C ILE A 116 -5.08 -5.81 3.94
N GLU A 117 -4.11 -4.99 4.29
CA GLU A 117 -3.83 -3.73 3.59
C GLU A 117 -2.59 -3.89 2.71
N VAL A 118 -2.71 -3.57 1.42
CA VAL A 118 -1.61 -3.66 0.46
C VAL A 118 -1.29 -2.28 -0.07
N TYR A 119 -0.03 -1.88 0.08
CA TYR A 119 0.50 -0.62 -0.41
C TYR A 119 1.39 -0.88 -1.63
N LEU A 120 1.20 -0.08 -2.67
CA LEU A 120 1.93 -0.16 -3.94
C LEU A 120 2.87 1.06 -4.11
N GLU A 121 3.90 0.93 -4.96
CA GLU A 121 4.93 1.98 -5.11
C GLU A 121 4.39 3.32 -5.63
N ASN A 122 3.27 3.30 -6.34
CA ASN A 122 2.63 4.50 -6.89
C ASN A 122 1.71 5.19 -5.86
N GLY A 123 1.72 4.75 -4.60
CA GLY A 123 0.87 5.24 -3.53
C GLY A 123 -0.52 4.61 -3.47
N THR A 124 -0.88 3.69 -4.37
CA THR A 124 -2.16 2.97 -4.27
C THR A 124 -2.20 2.13 -2.99
N GLN A 125 -3.31 2.23 -2.26
CA GLN A 125 -3.66 1.37 -1.13
C GLN A 125 -4.86 0.49 -1.52
N ILE A 126 -4.80 -0.80 -1.19
CA ILE A 126 -5.88 -1.75 -1.42
C ILE A 126 -6.15 -2.48 -0.12
N ASP A 127 -7.38 -2.37 0.37
CA ASP A 127 -7.82 -3.06 1.58
C ASP A 127 -8.66 -4.26 1.18
N PHE A 128 -8.34 -5.41 1.74
CA PHE A 128 -9.06 -6.67 1.55
C PHE A 128 -9.61 -7.16 2.88
N PHE A 129 -10.75 -7.83 2.82
CA PHE A 129 -11.19 -8.70 3.91
C PHE A 129 -10.17 -9.84 4.14
N PRO A 130 -10.21 -10.54 5.29
CA PRO A 130 -9.24 -11.60 5.59
C PRO A 130 -9.33 -12.79 4.62
N ASN A 131 -10.47 -12.95 3.95
CA ASN A 131 -10.69 -13.95 2.90
C ASN A 131 -10.10 -13.54 1.52
N GLY A 132 -9.57 -12.32 1.40
CA GLY A 132 -8.97 -11.75 0.19
C GLY A 132 -9.92 -11.09 -0.79
N ASP A 133 -11.20 -10.94 -0.44
CA ASP A 133 -12.12 -10.13 -1.23
C ASP A 133 -11.80 -8.65 -1.00
N TRP A 134 -11.65 -7.87 -2.08
CA TRP A 134 -11.35 -6.45 -1.95
C TRP A 134 -12.54 -5.69 -1.35
N LYS A 135 -12.22 -4.78 -0.43
CA LYS A 135 -13.12 -3.90 0.32
C LYS A 135 -13.00 -2.48 -0.20
N GLU A 136 -11.77 -2.00 -0.33
CA GLU A 136 -11.49 -0.61 -0.71
C GLU A 136 -10.25 -0.52 -1.61
N VAL A 137 -10.26 0.45 -2.53
CA VAL A 137 -9.09 0.84 -3.32
C VAL A 137 -8.96 2.37 -3.27
N LYS A 138 -7.85 2.87 -2.73
CA LYS A 138 -7.46 4.29 -2.80
C LYS A 138 -6.34 4.47 -3.81
N CYS A 139 -6.50 5.40 -4.75
CA CYS A 139 -5.49 5.75 -5.74
C CYS A 139 -5.22 7.26 -5.71
N TYR A 140 -3.95 7.65 -5.56
CA TYR A 140 -3.52 9.04 -5.79
C TYR A 140 -3.28 9.34 -7.28
N GLY A 141 -3.21 8.30 -8.12
CA GLY A 141 -3.09 8.38 -9.58
C GLY A 141 -4.33 7.86 -10.31
N ASN A 142 -4.12 7.22 -11.48
CA ASN A 142 -5.21 6.71 -12.29
C ASN A 142 -5.78 5.40 -11.73
N MET A 143 -7.06 5.43 -11.33
CA MET A 143 -7.82 4.23 -10.98
C MET A 143 -8.03 3.32 -12.21
N PRO A 144 -7.68 2.02 -12.15
CA PRO A 144 -7.96 1.09 -13.23
C PRO A 144 -9.46 1.00 -13.53
N ALA A 145 -9.85 1.27 -14.79
CA ALA A 145 -11.26 1.29 -15.20
C ALA A 145 -11.98 -0.07 -15.06
N THR A 146 -11.22 -1.16 -14.91
CA THR A 146 -11.72 -2.53 -14.84
C THR A 146 -12.09 -2.99 -13.43
N ILE A 147 -11.83 -2.18 -12.39
CA ILE A 147 -12.16 -2.54 -11.00
C ILE A 147 -13.68 -2.60 -10.78
N LEU A 148 -14.42 -1.72 -11.47
CA LEU A 148 -15.87 -1.66 -11.39
C LEU A 148 -16.54 -2.30 -12.61
N PRO A 149 -17.76 -2.86 -12.44
CA PRO A 149 -18.63 -3.22 -13.54
C PRO A 149 -18.85 -2.05 -14.52
N ALA A 150 -18.94 -2.36 -15.82
CA ALA A 150 -19.00 -1.34 -16.87
C ALA A 150 -20.20 -0.38 -16.73
N ASN A 151 -21.35 -0.88 -16.29
CA ASN A 151 -22.55 -0.08 -16.00
C ASN A 151 -22.32 0.95 -14.89
N VAL A 152 -21.64 0.57 -13.79
CA VAL A 152 -21.28 1.48 -12.70
C VAL A 152 -20.31 2.54 -13.19
N MET A 153 -19.25 2.12 -13.90
CA MET A 153 -18.26 3.03 -14.48
C MET A 153 -18.88 4.04 -15.46
N ASN A 154 -19.83 3.60 -16.28
CA ASN A 154 -20.56 4.47 -17.21
C ASN A 154 -21.40 5.51 -16.49
N THR A 155 -22.03 5.15 -15.37
CA THR A 155 -22.77 6.11 -14.55
C THR A 155 -21.85 7.17 -13.98
N ILE A 156 -20.69 6.80 -13.43
CA ILE A 156 -19.70 7.76 -12.89
C ILE A 156 -19.28 8.76 -13.98
N ARG A 157 -18.87 8.26 -15.16
CA ARG A 157 -18.41 9.11 -16.28
C ARG A 157 -19.49 10.00 -16.85
N ARG A 158 -20.75 9.56 -16.85
CA ARG A 158 -21.88 10.37 -17.31
C ARG A 158 -22.19 11.50 -16.33
N THR A 159 -22.10 11.22 -15.02
CA THR A 159 -22.39 12.21 -13.97
C THR A 159 -21.26 13.21 -13.82
N TYR A 160 -20.00 12.76 -13.86
CA TYR A 160 -18.80 13.60 -13.69
C TYR A 160 -17.73 13.27 -14.75
N PRO A 161 -17.89 13.77 -16.00
CA PRO A 161 -17.02 13.38 -17.12
C PRO A 161 -15.57 13.84 -17.00
N ASN A 162 -15.30 14.89 -16.22
CA ASN A 162 -13.97 15.49 -16.07
C ASN A 162 -13.31 15.15 -14.72
N ALA A 163 -13.98 14.38 -13.85
CA ALA A 163 -13.45 14.02 -12.54
C ALA A 163 -12.73 12.67 -12.60
N ALA A 164 -11.66 12.55 -11.81
CA ALA A 164 -10.96 11.29 -11.61
C ALA A 164 -11.49 10.59 -10.35
N ILE A 165 -11.54 9.26 -10.39
CA ILE A 165 -11.87 8.44 -9.23
C ILE A 165 -10.62 8.30 -8.36
N ILE A 166 -10.72 8.65 -7.06
CA ILE A 166 -9.60 8.56 -6.10
C ILE A 166 -9.81 7.48 -5.04
N LYS A 167 -11.05 7.10 -4.76
CA LYS A 167 -11.37 5.98 -3.86
C LYS A 167 -12.62 5.25 -4.35
N ILE A 168 -12.60 3.93 -4.24
CA ILE A 168 -13.75 3.05 -4.43
C ILE A 168 -13.85 2.17 -3.19
N GLU A 169 -15.01 2.15 -2.55
CA GLU A 169 -15.31 1.28 -1.41
C GLU A 169 -16.58 0.46 -1.69
N LYS A 170 -16.57 -0.81 -1.31
CA LYS A 170 -17.74 -1.69 -1.36
C LYS A 170 -18.49 -1.65 -0.04
N GLN A 171 -19.75 -1.25 -0.10
CA GLN A 171 -20.69 -1.30 1.01
C GLN A 171 -21.87 -2.19 0.65
N PHE A 172 -21.80 -3.48 1.01
CA PHE A 172 -22.82 -4.50 0.74
C PHE A 172 -23.21 -4.61 -0.76
N THR A 173 -24.22 -3.87 -1.21
CA THR A 173 -24.70 -3.83 -2.61
C THR A 173 -24.42 -2.49 -3.32
N ILE A 174 -23.68 -1.60 -2.67
CA ILE A 174 -23.40 -0.23 -3.11
C ILE A 174 -21.90 -0.05 -3.26
N PHE A 175 -21.50 0.66 -4.29
CA PHE A 175 -20.18 1.25 -4.41
C PHE A 175 -20.25 2.70 -3.93
N GLU A 176 -19.43 3.05 -2.96
CA GLU A 176 -19.10 4.44 -2.63
C GLU A 176 -17.89 4.85 -3.45
N ILE A 177 -18.03 5.91 -4.25
CA ILE A 177 -16.99 6.38 -5.17
C ILE A 177 -16.67 7.83 -4.85
N LYS A 178 -15.44 8.06 -4.38
CA LYS A 178 -14.91 9.40 -4.16
C LYS A 178 -14.16 9.89 -5.37
N LEU A 179 -14.43 11.13 -5.74
CA LEU A 179 -13.84 11.81 -6.88
C LEU A 179 -12.84 12.87 -6.41
N ASN A 180 -11.90 13.23 -7.28
CA ASN A 180 -10.88 14.25 -7.01
C ASN A 180 -11.43 15.68 -6.85
N ASN A 181 -12.71 15.89 -7.12
CA ASN A 181 -13.42 17.16 -6.94
C ASN A 181 -14.29 17.17 -5.67
N MET A 182 -13.96 16.36 -4.67
CA MET A 182 -14.65 16.24 -3.37
C MET A 182 -16.08 15.72 -3.45
N MET A 183 -16.50 15.17 -4.59
CA MET A 183 -17.79 14.51 -4.70
C MET A 183 -17.69 13.03 -4.33
N GLU A 184 -18.67 12.55 -3.57
CA GLU A 184 -18.91 11.14 -3.30
C GLU A 184 -20.20 10.68 -3.96
N LEU A 185 -20.14 9.55 -4.66
CA LEU A 185 -21.28 8.94 -5.35
C LEU A 185 -21.60 7.59 -4.73
N TYR A 186 -22.89 7.30 -4.61
CA TYR A 186 -23.41 6.00 -4.18
C TYR A 186 -24.09 5.34 -5.36
N VAL A 187 -23.50 4.27 -5.89
CA VAL A 187 -23.99 3.58 -7.08
C VAL A 187 -24.23 2.11 -6.78
N ASP A 188 -25.41 1.60 -7.12
CA ASP A 188 -25.73 0.18 -6.90
C ASP A 188 -25.04 -0.73 -7.94
N ASN A 189 -25.14 -2.05 -7.74
CA ASN A 189 -24.60 -3.06 -8.67
C ASN A 189 -25.20 -3.01 -10.09
N ASN A 190 -26.40 -2.45 -10.25
CA ASN A 190 -27.04 -2.27 -11.56
C ASN A 190 -26.56 -1.00 -12.28
N GLY A 191 -25.75 -0.17 -11.62
CA GLY A 191 -25.27 1.11 -12.14
C GLY A 191 -26.24 2.27 -11.92
N GLN A 192 -27.25 2.10 -11.05
CA GLN A 192 -28.16 3.17 -10.66
C GLN A 192 -27.47 4.08 -9.63
N LEU A 193 -27.44 5.39 -9.91
CA LEU A 193 -27.03 6.39 -8.94
C LEU A 193 -28.12 6.51 -7.87
N LEU A 194 -27.78 6.18 -6.63
CA LEU A 194 -28.67 6.25 -5.46
C LEU A 194 -28.59 7.61 -4.77
N GLY A 195 -27.41 8.22 -4.79
CA GLY A 195 -27.17 9.51 -4.15
C GLY A 195 -25.77 10.04 -4.42
N GLN A 196 -25.56 11.30 -4.04
CA GLN A 196 -24.27 11.95 -4.05
C GLN A 196 -24.20 12.97 -2.92
N LYS A 197 -23.01 13.17 -2.35
CA LYS A 197 -22.76 14.21 -1.34
C LYS A 197 -21.40 14.87 -1.56
N TRP A 198 -21.26 16.09 -1.07
CA TRP A 198 -19.95 16.71 -0.93
C TRP A 198 -19.27 16.10 0.29
N ASP A 199 -17.98 15.81 0.17
CA ASP A 199 -17.14 15.34 1.28
C ASP A 199 -16.39 16.56 1.86
N ASP A 200 -16.84 17.01 3.03
CA ASP A 200 -16.40 18.22 3.74
C ASP A 200 -15.43 17.97 4.91
#